data_AF-I1C1I2-F1
#
_entry.id   AF-I1C1I2-F1
#
_cell.length_a   1.000
_cell.length_b   1.000
_cell.length_c   1.000
_cell.angle_alpha   90.00
_cell.angle_beta   90.00
_cell.angle_gamma   90.00
#
_symmetry.space_group_name_H-M   'P 1'
#
loop_
_entity.id
_entity.type
_entity.pdbx_description
1 polymer ?
#
loop_
_entity_poly.entity_id
_entity_poly.type
_entity_poly.pdbx_seq_one_letter_code
_entity_poly.pdbx_strand_id
1 'polypeptide(L)'
;MRLFNSFVYNDFDYRPEEAQIALAGCKFLDLLCTLELDSFQIYQWIFIRDTVETLIKRPEIGPTPILELLSEKMSAIPNPMDVSAISLIESTTPSSGSLRRPMLTVRTIGSVHQLSFFIEQVGLYVYQSLFTLAKPDLPFIESLLLNDMLDGDMDTTVNEM
;
A
#
# COMPACT_ATOMS: atom_id res chain seq x y z
N MET A 1 -6.45 -11.59 5.25
CA MET A 1 -7.00 -12.35 4.11
C MET A 1 -8.39 -11.92 3.69
N ARG A 2 -9.43 -12.06 4.53
CA ARG A 2 -10.82 -11.78 4.13
C ARG A 2 -11.05 -10.37 3.55
N LEU A 3 -10.37 -9.36 4.09
CA LEU A 3 -10.46 -7.99 3.60
C LEU A 3 -10.03 -7.85 2.13
N PHE A 4 -8.80 -8.23 1.80
CA PHE A 4 -8.31 -8.09 0.43
C PHE A 4 -9.07 -8.98 -0.56
N ASN A 5 -9.51 -10.17 -0.14
CA ASN A 5 -10.37 -11.00 -0.98
C ASN A 5 -11.69 -10.28 -1.30
N SER A 6 -12.27 -9.54 -0.35
CA SER A 6 -13.45 -8.72 -0.62
C SER A 6 -13.20 -7.71 -1.74
N PHE A 7 -12.04 -7.03 -1.73
CA PHE A 7 -11.69 -6.07 -2.78
C PHE A 7 -11.38 -6.71 -4.14
N VAL A 8 -10.90 -7.96 -4.15
CA VAL A 8 -10.66 -8.71 -5.40
C VAL A 8 -11.97 -9.21 -6.02
N TYR A 9 -12.92 -9.71 -5.21
CA TYR A 9 -14.11 -10.38 -5.74
C TYR A 9 -15.39 -9.53 -5.81
N ASN A 10 -15.46 -8.42 -5.07
CA ASN A 10 -16.60 -7.50 -5.12
C ASN A 10 -16.23 -6.25 -5.92
N ASP A 11 -17.22 -5.62 -6.57
CA ASP A 11 -17.00 -4.36 -7.26
C ASP A 11 -16.54 -3.25 -6.30
N PHE A 12 -15.80 -2.28 -6.82
CA PHE A 12 -15.43 -1.12 -6.02
C PHE A 12 -16.65 -0.19 -5.96
N ASP A 13 -17.44 -0.28 -4.90
CA ASP A 13 -18.45 0.73 -4.67
C ASP A 13 -17.74 2.07 -4.41
N TYR A 14 -18.27 3.17 -4.96
CA TYR A 14 -17.74 4.54 -4.75
C TYR A 14 -18.00 5.07 -3.32
N ARG A 15 -18.02 4.17 -2.33
CA ARG A 15 -18.27 4.50 -0.93
C ARG A 15 -16.97 4.95 -0.27
N PRO A 16 -16.94 6.15 0.34
CA PRO A 16 -15.73 6.66 0.97
C PRO A 16 -15.24 5.77 2.13
N GLU A 17 -16.17 5.10 2.82
CA GLU A 17 -15.86 4.14 3.89
C GLU A 17 -15.01 2.97 3.41
N GLU A 18 -15.35 2.38 2.26
CA GLU A 18 -14.61 1.26 1.68
C GLU A 18 -13.21 1.68 1.24
N ALA A 19 -13.09 2.90 0.72
CA ALA A 19 -11.80 3.49 0.38
C ALA A 19 -10.92 3.68 1.64
N GLN A 20 -11.47 4.14 2.76
CA GLN A 20 -10.71 4.22 4.02
C GLN A 20 -10.29 2.85 4.54
N ILE A 21 -11.17 1.85 4.46
CA ILE A 21 -10.84 0.47 4.88
C ILE A 21 -9.73 -0.11 3.99
N ALA A 22 -9.80 0.13 2.67
CA ALA A 22 -8.75 -0.29 1.74
C ALA A 22 -7.41 0.36 2.07
N LEU A 23 -7.40 1.68 2.35
CA LEU A 23 -6.21 2.41 2.77
C LEU A 23 -5.62 1.84 4.05
N ALA A 24 -6.45 1.62 5.08
CA ALA A 24 -6.00 1.06 6.35
C ALA A 24 -5.37 -0.33 6.17
N GLY A 25 -6.01 -1.19 5.36
CA GLY A 25 -5.47 -2.51 5.01
C GLY A 25 -4.13 -2.43 4.26
N CYS A 26 -4.01 -1.51 3.30
CA CYS A 26 -2.78 -1.32 2.54
C CYS A 26 -1.65 -0.74 3.40
N LYS A 27 -1.94 0.26 4.27
CA LYS A 27 -0.97 0.79 5.24
C LYS A 27 -0.46 -0.28 6.18
N PHE A 28 -1.33 -1.17 6.65
CA PHE A 28 -0.92 -2.28 7.51
C PHE A 28 0.03 -3.23 6.76
N LEU A 29 -0.30 -3.61 5.52
CA LEU A 29 0.57 -4.44 4.69
C LEU A 29 1.92 -3.77 4.40
N ASP A 30 1.90 -2.49 4.04
CA ASP A 30 3.09 -1.66 3.79
C ASP A 30 4.01 -1.60 5.02
N LEU A 31 3.42 -1.42 6.20
CA LEU A 31 4.15 -1.45 7.48
C LEU A 31 4.77 -2.81 7.74
N LEU A 32 4.04 -3.91 7.52
CA LEU A 32 4.57 -5.28 7.70
C LEU A 32 5.76 -5.56 6.79
N CYS A 33 5.66 -5.15 5.51
CA CYS A 33 6.74 -5.25 4.54
C CYS A 33 7.94 -4.36 4.94
N THR A 34 7.68 -3.14 5.39
CA THR A 34 8.72 -2.20 5.81
C THR A 34 9.47 -2.68 7.05
N LEU A 35 8.79 -3.31 8.01
CA LEU A 35 9.42 -3.80 9.24
C LEU A 35 10.15 -5.15 9.05
N GLU A 36 9.90 -5.87 7.95
CA GLU A 36 10.48 -7.21 7.69
C GLU A 36 10.31 -8.18 8.87
N LEU A 37 9.10 -8.23 9.44
CA LEU A 37 8.83 -9.12 10.57
C LEU A 37 8.99 -10.59 10.14
N ASP A 38 9.84 -11.36 10.83
CA ASP A 38 10.11 -12.78 10.52
C ASP A 38 8.82 -13.61 10.43
N SER A 39 7.88 -13.37 11.35
CA SER A 39 6.59 -14.06 11.39
C SER A 39 5.69 -13.77 10.17
N PHE A 40 5.93 -12.67 9.47
CA PHE A 40 5.15 -12.27 8.28
C PHE A 40 5.77 -12.78 6.97
N GLN A 41 7.08 -13.01 6.92
CA GLN A 41 7.79 -13.39 5.69
C GLN A 41 7.15 -14.59 4.96
N ILE A 42 6.71 -15.61 5.70
CA ILE A 42 6.05 -16.78 5.11
C ILE A 42 4.69 -16.46 4.45
N TYR A 43 4.01 -15.41 4.92
CA TYR A 43 2.71 -14.98 4.42
C TYR A 43 2.80 -13.87 3.36
N GLN A 44 3.96 -13.20 3.27
CA GLN A 44 4.19 -12.07 2.37
C GLN A 44 3.86 -12.41 0.91
N TRP A 45 4.27 -13.60 0.46
CA TRP A 45 4.07 -14.06 -0.93
C TRP A 45 2.62 -14.25 -1.34
N ILE A 46 1.70 -14.35 -0.38
CA ILE A 46 0.27 -14.38 -0.69
C ILE A 46 -0.21 -12.99 -1.16
N PHE A 47 0.41 -11.93 -0.64
CA PHE A 47 0.03 -10.56 -0.93
C PHE A 47 0.81 -9.97 -2.11
N ILE A 48 2.13 -10.15 -2.12
CA ILE A 48 3.04 -9.50 -3.07
C ILE A 48 4.01 -10.48 -3.70
N ARG A 49 4.51 -10.13 -4.88
CA ARG A 49 5.67 -10.76 -5.50
C ARG A 49 6.89 -9.88 -5.28
N ASP A 50 7.83 -10.39 -4.51
CA ASP A 50 9.08 -9.73 -4.11
C ASP A 50 10.30 -10.38 -4.77
N THR A 51 10.15 -10.83 -6.01
CA THR A 51 11.15 -11.58 -6.75
C THR A 51 11.46 -10.90 -8.09
N VAL A 52 12.53 -11.34 -8.78
CA VAL A 52 13.01 -10.73 -10.04
C VAL A 52 11.95 -10.67 -11.14
N GLU A 53 10.96 -11.56 -11.09
CA GLU A 53 9.80 -11.63 -11.98
C GLU A 53 9.02 -10.31 -12.03
N THR A 54 9.02 -9.53 -10.94
CA THR A 54 8.43 -8.18 -10.89
C THR A 54 9.04 -7.22 -11.93
N LEU A 55 10.31 -7.44 -12.32
CA LEU A 55 11.01 -6.63 -13.33
C LEU A 55 10.73 -7.08 -14.76
N ILE A 56 10.54 -8.39 -14.98
CA ILE A 56 10.53 -8.97 -16.33
C ILE A 56 9.11 -9.04 -16.91
N LYS A 57 8.06 -8.85 -16.09
CA LYS A 57 6.63 -8.95 -16.48
C LYS A 57 6.36 -10.17 -17.37
N ARG A 58 6.95 -11.31 -17.00
CA ARG A 58 6.79 -12.56 -17.74
C ARG A 58 5.39 -13.12 -17.45
N PRO A 59 4.67 -13.68 -18.43
CA PRO A 59 3.48 -14.47 -18.14
C PRO A 59 3.88 -15.69 -17.30
N GLU A 60 3.39 -15.75 -16.06
CA GLU A 60 3.85 -16.70 -15.05
C GLU A 60 3.10 -18.04 -15.10
N ILE A 61 3.82 -19.10 -14.73
CA ILE A 61 3.27 -20.42 -14.38
C ILE A 61 3.33 -20.51 -12.85
N GLY A 62 2.27 -20.10 -12.14
CA GLY A 62 2.27 -20.09 -10.67
C GLY A 62 1.05 -19.41 -10.06
N PRO A 63 0.92 -19.42 -8.72
CA PRO A 63 -0.14 -18.70 -8.03
C PRO A 63 0.07 -17.18 -8.18
N THR A 64 -1.01 -16.46 -8.47
CA THR A 64 -1.00 -14.99 -8.56
C THR A 64 -1.20 -14.38 -7.16
N PRO A 65 -0.30 -13.47 -6.72
CA PRO A 65 -0.48 -12.74 -5.46
C PRO A 65 -1.73 -11.85 -5.49
N ILE A 66 -2.27 -11.58 -4.31
CA ILE A 66 -3.52 -10.81 -4.16
C ILE A 66 -3.40 -9.38 -4.73
N LEU A 67 -2.27 -8.69 -4.56
CA LEU A 67 -2.13 -7.34 -5.09
C LEU A 67 -1.99 -7.30 -6.62
N GLU A 68 -1.46 -8.34 -7.25
CA GLU A 68 -1.48 -8.45 -8.72
C GLU A 68 -2.91 -8.64 -9.23
N LEU A 69 -3.70 -9.53 -8.61
CA LEU A 69 -5.13 -9.70 -8.93
C LEU A 69 -5.92 -8.39 -8.75
N LEU A 70 -5.60 -7.64 -7.70
CA LEU A 70 -6.22 -6.35 -7.43
C LEU A 70 -5.83 -5.30 -8.47
N SER A 71 -4.56 -5.26 -8.88
CA SER A 71 -4.06 -4.39 -9.96
C SER A 71 -4.78 -4.66 -11.28
N GLU A 72 -4.92 -5.94 -11.66
CA GLU A 72 -5.63 -6.36 -12.88
C GLU A 72 -7.08 -5.88 -12.84
N LYS A 73 -7.79 -6.11 -11.73
CA LYS A 73 -9.17 -5.63 -11.54
C LYS A 73 -9.30 -4.11 -11.62
N MET A 74 -8.40 -3.36 -11.00
CA MET A 74 -8.40 -1.90 -11.07
C MET A 74 -8.17 -1.39 -12.49
N SER A 75 -7.35 -2.07 -13.28
CA SER A 75 -7.09 -1.71 -14.67
C SER A 75 -8.28 -2.00 -15.59
N ALA A 76 -9.09 -3.01 -15.26
CA ALA A 76 -10.27 -3.41 -16.03
C ALA A 76 -11.49 -2.50 -15.81
N ILE A 77 -11.52 -1.73 -14.72
CA ILE A 77 -12.61 -0.81 -14.38
C ILE A 77 -12.13 0.62 -14.70
N PRO A 78 -12.58 1.24 -15.81
CA PRO A 78 -12.19 2.60 -16.15
C PRO A 78 -12.69 3.57 -15.07
N ASN A 79 -11.79 4.31 -14.44
CA ASN A 79 -12.18 5.35 -13.49
C ASN A 79 -12.74 6.56 -14.27
N PRO A 80 -14.02 6.96 -14.10
CA PRO A 80 -14.61 8.09 -14.81
C PRO A 80 -14.03 9.45 -14.39
N MET A 81 -13.31 9.49 -13.27
CA MET A 81 -12.51 10.63 -12.83
C MET A 81 -11.04 10.36 -13.12
N ASP A 82 -10.63 10.50 -14.38
CA ASP A 82 -9.22 10.61 -14.76
C ASP A 82 -8.67 11.96 -14.28
N VAL A 83 -8.51 12.07 -12.97
CA VAL A 83 -7.96 13.26 -12.31
C VAL A 83 -6.72 12.80 -11.59
N SER A 84 -5.60 12.99 -12.29
CA SER A 84 -4.26 13.07 -11.75
C SER A 84 -3.89 11.88 -10.89
N ALA A 85 -3.18 10.91 -11.47
CA ALA A 85 -2.26 10.09 -10.71
C ALA A 85 -1.57 11.02 -9.71
N ILE A 86 -1.93 10.92 -8.43
CA ILE A 86 -1.22 11.63 -7.38
C ILE A 86 0.19 11.12 -7.58
N SER A 87 1.05 12.00 -8.07
CA SER A 87 2.47 11.76 -8.11
C SER A 87 2.89 11.70 -6.65
N LEU A 88 2.70 10.54 -6.03
CA LEU A 88 3.32 10.13 -4.78
C LEU A 88 4.81 9.87 -5.09
N ILE A 89 5.45 10.86 -5.70
CA ILE A 89 6.84 10.85 -6.10
C ILE A 89 7.57 11.75 -5.11
N GLU A 90 8.07 11.14 -4.05
CA GLU A 90 9.46 11.35 -3.68
C GLU A 90 10.10 9.96 -3.64
N SER A 91 10.81 9.62 -4.72
CA SER A 91 11.75 8.50 -4.88
C SER A 91 11.50 7.29 -3.97
N THR A 92 10.58 6.42 -4.36
CA THR A 92 10.33 5.16 -3.65
C THR A 92 11.44 4.12 -3.85
N THR A 93 12.48 4.39 -4.62
CA THR A 93 13.63 3.49 -4.63
C THR A 93 14.52 3.80 -3.43
N PRO A 94 14.71 2.88 -2.47
CA PRO A 94 15.68 3.09 -1.41
C PRO A 94 17.06 3.27 -2.05
N SER A 95 17.61 4.47 -1.94
CA SER A 95 18.98 4.75 -2.33
C SER A 95 19.94 3.96 -1.43
N SER A 96 21.12 3.62 -1.94
CA SER A 96 22.13 2.92 -1.12
C SER A 96 22.51 3.81 0.08
N GLY A 97 22.13 3.38 1.28
CA GLY A 97 22.32 4.13 2.53
C GLY A 97 21.09 4.88 3.10
N SER A 98 19.95 4.94 2.39
CA SER A 98 18.71 5.49 2.97
C SER A 98 18.01 4.46 3.86
N LEU A 99 17.42 4.91 4.97
CA LEU A 99 16.54 4.10 5.80
C LEU A 99 15.26 3.74 5.04
N ARG A 100 14.72 2.54 5.27
CA ARG A 100 13.50 2.06 4.62
C ARG A 100 12.25 2.67 5.28
N ARG A 101 11.31 3.15 4.48
CA ARG A 101 10.10 3.85 4.93
C ARG A 101 8.85 3.31 4.23
N PRO A 102 7.68 3.29 4.89
CA PRO A 102 6.42 2.93 4.23
C PRO A 102 6.15 3.84 3.02
N MET A 103 5.58 3.27 1.95
CA MET A 103 5.19 3.98 0.73
C MET A 103 3.93 4.85 0.93
N LEU A 104 3.04 4.45 1.83
CA LEU A 104 1.75 5.10 2.05
C LEU A 104 1.78 6.06 3.25
N THR A 105 1.86 7.36 2.96
CA THR A 105 1.83 8.43 3.98
C THR A 105 0.51 9.20 4.01
N VAL A 106 -0.37 9.00 3.01
CA VAL A 106 -1.66 9.68 2.91
C VAL A 106 -2.61 9.27 4.04
N ARG A 107 -3.36 10.20 4.62
CA ARG A 107 -4.29 9.91 5.73
C ARG A 107 -5.64 9.38 5.27
N THR A 108 -6.17 9.92 4.18
CA THR A 108 -7.50 9.58 3.66
C THR A 108 -7.48 9.52 2.15
N ILE A 109 -8.26 8.62 1.56
CA ILE A 109 -8.47 8.56 0.11
C ILE A 109 -9.96 8.63 -0.24
N GLY A 110 -10.31 9.25 -1.37
CA GLY A 110 -11.70 9.34 -1.83
C GLY A 110 -12.15 8.13 -2.65
N SER A 111 -11.21 7.34 -3.16
CA SER A 111 -11.46 6.18 -4.00
C SER A 111 -10.33 5.17 -3.86
N VAL A 112 -10.68 3.89 -3.94
CA VAL A 112 -9.74 2.76 -3.92
C VAL A 112 -8.72 2.84 -5.07
N HIS A 113 -9.08 3.46 -6.21
CA HIS A 113 -8.15 3.71 -7.32
C HIS A 113 -6.95 4.60 -6.96
N GLN A 114 -7.02 5.39 -5.88
CA GLN A 114 -5.86 6.16 -5.42
C GLN A 114 -4.73 5.27 -4.87
N LEU A 115 -5.00 3.98 -4.62
CA LEU A 115 -4.00 3.01 -4.15
C LEU A 115 -3.24 2.32 -5.30
N SER A 116 -3.61 2.56 -6.56
CA SER A 116 -3.04 1.82 -7.72
C SER A 116 -1.52 1.87 -7.76
N PHE A 117 -0.91 3.03 -7.48
CA PHE A 117 0.55 3.13 -7.42
C PHE A 117 1.18 2.20 -6.39
N PHE A 118 0.66 2.18 -5.15
CA PHE A 118 1.17 1.28 -4.11
C PHE A 118 1.01 -0.19 -4.54
N ILE A 119 -0.17 -0.55 -5.02
CA ILE A 119 -0.51 -1.92 -5.41
C ILE A 119 0.43 -2.43 -6.51
N GLU A 120 0.73 -1.58 -7.49
CA GLU A 120 1.63 -1.92 -8.59
C GLU A 120 3.10 -1.98 -8.19
N GLN A 121 3.53 -1.14 -7.24
CA GLN A 121 4.95 -0.91 -6.97
C GLN A 121 5.48 -1.62 -5.72
N VAL A 122 4.63 -2.01 -4.77
CA VAL A 122 5.08 -2.56 -3.47
C VAL A 122 5.92 -3.84 -3.62
N GLY A 123 5.58 -4.72 -4.56
CA GLY A 123 6.38 -5.93 -4.82
C GLY A 123 7.82 -5.59 -5.25
N LEU A 124 7.95 -4.65 -6.19
CA LEU A 124 9.24 -4.15 -6.64
C LEU A 124 9.99 -3.42 -5.53
N TYR A 125 9.30 -2.59 -4.75
CA TYR A 125 9.87 -1.88 -3.61
C TYR A 125 10.51 -2.85 -2.61
N VAL A 126 9.77 -3.88 -2.21
CA VAL A 126 10.24 -4.89 -1.27
C VAL A 126 11.41 -5.65 -1.86
N TYR A 127 11.32 -6.11 -3.11
CA TYR A 127 12.42 -6.77 -3.82
C TYR A 127 13.70 -5.92 -3.82
N GLN A 128 13.61 -4.64 -4.17
CA GLN A 128 14.76 -3.74 -4.18
C GLN A 128 15.34 -3.54 -2.78
N SER A 129 14.48 -3.44 -1.77
CA SER A 129 14.93 -3.23 -0.39
C SER A 129 15.81 -4.36 0.13
N LEU A 130 15.58 -5.61 -0.30
CA LEU A 130 16.40 -6.77 0.04
C LEU A 130 17.88 -6.58 -0.34
N PHE A 131 18.16 -5.87 -1.43
CA PHE A 131 19.54 -5.62 -1.88
C PHE A 131 20.21 -4.43 -1.19
N THR A 132 19.41 -3.49 -0.66
CA THR A 132 19.93 -2.32 0.04
C THR A 132 20.32 -2.63 1.49
N LEU A 133 19.77 -3.71 2.07
CA LEU A 133 19.90 -4.04 3.50
C LEU A 133 19.55 -2.84 4.41
N ALA A 134 18.71 -1.93 3.90
CA ALA A 134 18.31 -0.73 4.59
C ALA A 134 17.48 -1.11 5.82
N LYS A 135 17.89 -0.61 6.99
CA LYS A 135 17.10 -0.78 8.21
C LYS A 135 15.82 0.07 8.14
N PRO A 136 14.72 -0.37 8.77
CA PRO A 136 13.52 0.45 8.91
C PRO A 136 13.84 1.78 9.61
N ASP A 137 13.28 2.87 9.10
CA ASP A 137 13.33 4.20 9.72
C ASP A 137 12.32 4.26 10.88
N LEU A 138 12.69 3.71 12.04
CA LEU A 138 11.80 3.65 13.20
C LEU A 138 11.27 5.03 13.63
N PRO A 139 12.11 6.10 13.74
CA PRO A 139 11.60 7.43 14.08
C PRO A 139 10.55 7.94 13.09
N PHE A 140 10.75 7.72 11.79
CA PHE A 140 9.76 8.08 10.78
C PHE A 140 8.47 7.28 10.95
N ILE A 141 8.57 5.96 11.11
CA ILE A 141 7.41 5.06 11.29
C ILE A 141 6.61 5.43 12.54
N GLU A 142 7.28 5.68 13.66
CA GLU A 142 6.63 6.12 14.90
C GLU A 142 5.88 7.43 14.68
N SER A 143 6.50 8.42 14.03
CA SER A 143 5.86 9.69 13.71
C SER A 143 4.64 9.52 12.80
N LEU A 144 4.73 8.64 11.80
CA LEU A 144 3.65 8.33 10.86
C LEU A 144 2.46 7.69 11.60
N LEU A 145 2.73 6.72 12.47
CA LEU A 145 1.70 6.06 13.29
C LEU A 145 1.04 7.04 14.27
N LEU A 146 1.83 7.89 14.92
CA LEU A 146 1.31 8.90 15.84
C LEU A 146 0.36 9.85 15.11
N ASN A 147 0.76 10.31 13.92
CA ASN A 147 -0.05 11.16 13.07
C ASN A 147 -1.34 10.46 12.62
N ASP A 148 -1.32 9.17 12.32
CA ASP A 148 -2.55 8.45 11.96
C ASP A 148 -3.52 8.26 13.13
N MET A 149 -3.03 8.25 14.38
CA MET A 149 -3.86 8.00 15.58
C MET A 149 -4.47 9.27 16.22
N LEU A 150 -3.79 10.42 16.15
CA LEU A 150 -4.09 11.54 17.05
C LEU A 150 -5.20 12.51 16.60
N ASP A 151 -5.60 12.54 15.33
CA ASP A 151 -6.52 13.58 14.82
C ASP A 151 -7.96 13.10 14.57
N GLY A 152 -8.48 12.25 15.46
CA GLY A 152 -9.88 11.78 15.42
C GLY A 152 -10.88 12.55 16.30
N ASP A 153 -10.42 13.48 17.16
CA ASP A 153 -11.24 14.02 18.27
C ASP A 153 -11.28 15.56 18.40
N MET A 154 -10.60 16.32 17.54
CA MET A 154 -10.40 17.77 17.76
C MET A 154 -11.27 18.71 16.90
N ASP A 155 -12.09 18.20 15.98
CA ASP A 155 -12.86 19.06 15.05
C ASP A 155 -14.37 19.17 15.36
N THR A 156 -14.89 18.53 16.41
CA THR A 156 -16.34 18.59 16.76
C THR A 156 -16.68 19.34 18.04
N THR A 157 -15.72 19.86 18.81
CA THR A 157 -16.00 20.58 20.07
C THR A 157 -15.99 22.11 19.97
N VAL A 158 -15.78 22.69 18.78
CA VAL A 158 -15.63 24.17 18.64
C VAL A 158 -16.88 24.87 18.12
N ASN A 159 -18.03 24.19 17.94
CA ASN A 159 -19.23 24.83 17.37
C ASN A 159 -20.43 24.98 18.32
N GLU A 160 -20.22 24.92 19.63
CA GLU A 160 -21.21 25.35 20.63
C GLU A 160 -20.61 26.43 21.55
N MET A 161 -20.48 27.65 21.04
CA MET A 161 -20.42 28.86 21.87
C MET A 161 -20.88 30.10 21.13
#